data_AF-A0A1J5JU51-F1
#
_entry.id   AF-A0A1J5JU51-F1
#
_cell.length_a   1.000
_cell.length_b   1.000
_cell.length_c   1.000
_cell.angle_alpha   90.00
_cell.angle_beta   90.00
_cell.angle_gamma   90.00
#
_symmetry.space_group_name_H-M   'P 1'
#
loop_
_entity.id
_entity.type
_entity.pdbx_description
1 polymer ?
#
loop_
_entity_poly.entity_id
_entity_poly.type
_entity_poly.pdbx_seq_one_letter_code
_entity_poly.pdbx_strand_id
1 'polypeptide(L)'
;MLFLGHAGLTLAAARVMEKVMVPGGRQRPGSRPGPPELIDYRLVLIGSMLPDIIDKPLGGVIFKETLGNGRIYAHTLVFLLFAWAAGLLWWRRYRRPGGLVLAGGSLMHHLLDGMWRYPATFLWPLYGWGFPRGHPEEWFWQWLAGLLHDPLVYVSEAAGGIVLLFFFGQLVYRGGVMEFFTRGRF
;
A
#
# COMPACT_ATOMS: atom_id res chain seq x y z
N MET A 1 -6.23 10.63 4.63
CA MET A 1 -5.74 9.88 3.45
C MET A 1 -4.33 10.35 3.16
N LEU A 2 -3.34 9.46 3.13
CA LEU A 2 -1.96 9.82 2.78
C LEU A 2 -1.64 9.31 1.38
N PHE A 3 -1.83 10.07 0.31
CA PHE A 3 -1.71 9.52 -1.04
C PHE A 3 -0.24 9.15 -1.39
N LEU A 4 0.66 10.13 -1.35
CA LEU A 4 2.08 9.93 -1.59
C LEU A 4 2.75 9.25 -0.39
N GLY A 5 2.27 9.56 0.81
CA GLY A 5 2.72 8.91 2.04
C GLY A 5 2.57 7.38 1.99
N HIS A 6 1.39 6.88 1.62
CA HIS A 6 1.16 5.43 1.51
C HIS A 6 2.10 4.78 0.49
N ALA A 7 2.15 5.30 -0.74
CA ALA A 7 2.95 4.72 -1.80
C ALA A 7 4.46 4.80 -1.50
N GLY A 8 4.95 5.99 -1.14
CA GLY A 8 6.37 6.24 -0.93
C GLY A 8 6.93 5.57 0.32
N LEU A 9 6.25 5.67 1.47
CA LEU A 9 6.75 5.05 2.71
C LEU A 9 6.69 3.53 2.64
N THR A 10 5.65 2.96 2.00
CA THR A 10 5.58 1.50 1.77
C THR A 10 6.68 1.03 0.82
N LEU A 11 6.98 1.81 -0.22
CA LEU A 11 8.08 1.51 -1.15
C LEU A 11 9.44 1.55 -0.44
N ALA A 12 9.68 2.56 0.41
CA ALA A 12 10.88 2.64 1.24
C ALA A 12 11.01 1.43 2.17
N ALA A 13 9.94 1.06 2.87
CA ALA A 13 9.92 -0.10 3.76
C ALA A 13 10.22 -1.41 3.01
N ALA A 14 9.60 -1.61 1.85
CA ALA A 14 9.87 -2.77 0.99
C ALA A 14 11.33 -2.82 0.53
N ARG A 15 11.92 -1.67 0.16
CA ARG A 15 13.32 -1.58 -0.25
C ARG A 15 14.29 -1.89 0.88
N VAL A 16 14.01 -1.42 2.10
CA VAL A 16 14.80 -1.75 3.29
C VAL A 16 14.69 -3.24 3.60
N MET A 17 13.48 -3.79 3.56
CA MET A 17 13.22 -5.21 3.79
C MET A 17 13.98 -6.09 2.80
N GLU A 18 13.97 -5.75 1.50
CA GLU A 18 14.72 -6.47 0.48
C GLU A 18 16.23 -6.49 0.78
N LYS A 19 16.81 -5.33 1.14
CA LYS A 19 18.24 -5.23 1.48
C LYS A 19 18.63 -6.05 2.72
N VAL A 20 17.72 -6.13 3.70
CA VAL A 20 17.94 -6.90 4.93
C VAL A 20 17.80 -8.40 4.67
N MET A 21 16.80 -8.81 3.88
CA MET A 21 16.55 -10.22 3.56
C MET A 21 17.53 -10.80 2.54
N VAL A 22 18.11 -9.94 1.68
CA VAL A 22 19.13 -10.31 0.69
C VAL A 22 20.37 -9.44 0.88
N PRO A 23 21.18 -9.69 1.93
CA PRO A 23 22.42 -8.96 2.13
C PRO A 23 23.45 -9.41 1.07
N GLY A 24 23.55 -8.69 -0.06
CA GLY A 24 24.55 -9.03 -1.09
C GLY A 24 24.33 -8.52 -2.51
N GLY A 25 23.68 -7.37 -2.72
CA GLY A 25 23.24 -6.92 -4.04
C GLY A 25 24.16 -5.96 -4.80
N ARG A 26 25.50 -6.06 -4.74
CA ARG A 26 26.36 -5.45 -5.77
C ARG A 26 26.55 -6.49 -6.87
N GLN A 27 25.61 -6.59 -7.79
CA GLN A 27 25.81 -7.38 -9.01
C GLN A 27 26.98 -6.76 -9.79
N ARG A 28 28.08 -7.51 -9.93
CA ARG A 28 29.15 -7.17 -10.88
C ARG A 28 28.58 -7.25 -12.29
N PRO A 29 28.91 -6.32 -13.20
CA PRO A 29 28.52 -6.44 -14.61
C PRO A 29 29.02 -7.79 -15.15
N GLY A 30 28.10 -8.63 -15.68
CA GLY A 30 28.42 -9.96 -16.22
C GLY A 30 28.08 -11.17 -15.34
N SER A 31 27.44 -10.99 -14.19
CA SER A 31 27.03 -12.12 -13.32
C SER A 31 25.72 -12.78 -13.81
N ARG A 32 25.61 -14.11 -13.72
CA ARG A 32 24.37 -14.89 -13.96
C ARG A 32 23.18 -14.37 -13.13
N PRO A 33 21.91 -14.58 -13.54
CA PRO A 33 20.75 -14.02 -12.85
C PRO A 33 20.78 -14.41 -11.37
N GLY A 34 20.69 -13.41 -10.49
CA GLY A 34 20.55 -13.63 -9.05
C GLY A 34 19.28 -14.41 -8.70
N PRO A 35 19.11 -14.81 -7.42
CA PRO A 35 17.95 -15.57 -6.97
C PRO A 35 16.63 -14.87 -7.34
N PRO A 36 15.53 -15.64 -7.52
CA PRO A 36 14.25 -15.10 -7.96
C PRO A 36 13.82 -13.94 -7.08
N GLU A 37 13.48 -12.83 -7.73
CA GLU A 37 13.15 -11.58 -7.07
C GLU A 37 11.98 -11.75 -6.12
N LEU A 38 12.24 -11.48 -4.85
CA LEU A 38 11.28 -11.69 -3.78
C LEU A 38 10.16 -10.64 -3.81
N ILE A 39 10.45 -9.44 -4.32
CA ILE A 39 9.55 -8.27 -4.25
C ILE A 39 9.34 -7.66 -5.63
N ASP A 40 8.11 -7.69 -6.12
CA ASP A 40 7.67 -6.91 -7.28
C ASP A 40 7.20 -5.53 -6.80
N TYR A 41 7.96 -4.48 -7.12
CA TYR A 41 7.69 -3.13 -6.64
C TYR A 41 6.39 -2.53 -7.20
N ARG A 42 5.84 -3.04 -8.31
CA ARG A 42 4.51 -2.64 -8.79
C ARG A 42 3.43 -3.13 -7.85
N LEU A 43 3.56 -4.37 -7.38
CA LEU A 43 2.63 -4.95 -6.41
C LEU A 43 2.75 -4.30 -5.03
N VAL A 44 3.94 -3.79 -4.67
CA VAL A 44 4.10 -2.95 -3.47
C VAL A 44 3.26 -1.68 -3.59
N LEU A 45 3.38 -0.95 -4.71
CA LEU A 45 2.61 0.28 -4.95
C LEU A 45 1.10 -0.02 -4.98
N ILE A 46 0.67 -1.04 -5.70
CA ILE A 46 -0.75 -1.44 -5.75
C ILE A 46 -1.23 -1.82 -4.35
N GLY A 47 -0.50 -2.69 -3.63
CA GLY A 47 -0.85 -3.14 -2.29
C GLY A 47 -0.96 -1.99 -1.30
N SER A 48 -0.06 -1.00 -1.40
CA SER A 48 -0.04 0.20 -0.56
C SER A 48 -1.26 1.11 -0.74
N MET A 49 -2.02 0.92 -1.82
CA MET A 49 -3.24 1.68 -2.13
C MET A 49 -4.48 0.79 -2.21
N LEU A 50 -4.33 -0.53 -2.06
CA LEU A 50 -5.38 -1.49 -2.34
C LEU A 50 -6.64 -1.28 -1.48
N PRO A 51 -6.56 -1.03 -0.16
CA PRO A 51 -7.75 -0.76 0.64
C PRO A 51 -8.54 0.45 0.12
N ASP A 52 -7.83 1.53 -0.18
CA ASP A 52 -8.38 2.76 -0.74
C ASP A 52 -9.00 2.57 -2.13
N ILE A 53 -8.32 1.82 -3.01
CA ILE A 53 -8.81 1.52 -4.37
C ILE A 53 -10.15 0.77 -4.31
N ILE A 54 -10.35 -0.07 -3.30
CA ILE A 54 -11.59 -0.84 -3.12
C ILE A 54 -12.66 0.01 -2.44
N ASP A 55 -12.35 0.57 -1.27
CA ASP A 55 -13.36 1.11 -0.38
C ASP A 55 -13.86 2.49 -0.81
N LYS A 56 -13.02 3.32 -1.44
CA LYS A 56 -13.42 4.68 -1.84
C LYS A 56 -14.47 4.68 -2.95
N PRO A 57 -14.31 3.95 -4.07
CA PRO A 57 -15.39 3.85 -5.05
C PRO A 57 -16.62 3.17 -4.46
N LEU A 58 -16.41 2.13 -3.65
CA LEU A 58 -17.49 1.31 -3.13
C LEU A 58 -18.37 2.09 -2.14
N GLY A 59 -17.80 2.74 -1.13
CA GLY A 59 -18.56 3.46 -0.11
C GLY A 59 -18.75 4.96 -0.38
N GLY A 60 -17.98 5.55 -1.29
CA GLY A 60 -18.10 6.97 -1.67
C GLY A 60 -18.92 7.22 -2.94
N VAL A 61 -19.01 6.24 -3.85
CA VAL A 61 -19.71 6.39 -5.14
C VAL A 61 -20.85 5.38 -5.28
N ILE A 62 -20.58 4.07 -5.18
CA ILE A 62 -21.55 3.01 -5.47
C ILE A 62 -22.62 2.90 -4.38
N PHE A 63 -22.19 2.86 -3.12
CA PHE A 63 -23.03 2.70 -1.93
C PHE A 63 -23.01 3.96 -1.06
N LYS A 64 -22.94 5.14 -1.69
CA LYS A 64 -22.87 6.42 -0.98
C LYS A 64 -24.03 6.61 0.02
N GLU A 65 -25.26 6.33 -0.40
CA GLU A 65 -26.45 6.55 0.42
C GLU A 65 -26.59 5.55 1.59
N THR A 66 -26.06 4.33 1.41
CA THR A 66 -26.18 3.28 2.43
C THR A 66 -25.00 3.29 3.39
N LEU A 67 -23.77 3.32 2.86
CA LEU A 67 -22.51 3.25 3.62
C LEU A 67 -21.93 4.65 3.90
N GLY A 68 -21.80 5.48 2.86
CA GLY A 68 -21.30 6.86 2.98
C GLY A 68 -19.93 6.99 3.63
N ASN A 69 -19.03 6.02 3.42
CA ASN A 69 -17.70 6.01 4.03
C ASN A 69 -16.69 5.31 3.11
N GLY A 70 -15.52 5.91 2.90
CA GLY A 70 -14.42 5.34 2.11
C GLY A 70 -13.50 4.37 2.87
N ARG A 71 -13.82 4.03 4.13
CA ARG A 71 -13.11 3.07 4.98
C ARG A 71 -14.09 2.03 5.49
N ILE A 72 -14.30 0.99 4.69
CA ILE A 72 -15.31 -0.05 4.91
C ILE A 72 -14.63 -1.42 4.93
N TYR A 73 -14.96 -2.32 4.00
CA TYR A 73 -14.55 -3.72 4.01
C TYR A 73 -13.05 -3.93 3.89
N ALA A 74 -12.37 -3.23 2.97
CA ALA A 74 -10.94 -3.44 2.74
C ALA A 74 -10.05 -2.81 3.82
N HIS A 75 -10.61 -1.95 4.67
CA HIS A 75 -9.97 -1.40 5.87
C HIS A 75 -10.23 -2.23 7.15
N THR A 76 -10.83 -3.42 7.02
CA THR A 76 -11.05 -4.33 8.15
C THR A 76 -9.88 -5.28 8.35
N LEU A 77 -9.66 -5.69 9.60
CA LEU A 77 -8.71 -6.75 9.94
C LEU A 77 -9.09 -8.08 9.26
N VAL A 78 -10.39 -8.36 9.07
CA VAL A 78 -10.87 -9.55 8.36
C VAL A 78 -10.37 -9.55 6.91
N PHE A 79 -10.48 -8.44 6.19
CA PHE A 79 -9.92 -8.32 4.84
C PHE A 79 -8.40 -8.51 4.84
N LEU A 80 -7.70 -7.90 5.79
CA LEU A 80 -6.25 -8.02 5.89
C LEU A 80 -5.82 -9.49 6.12
N LEU A 81 -6.47 -10.18 7.06
CA LEU A 81 -6.22 -11.60 7.33
C LEU A 81 -6.56 -12.48 6.13
N PHE A 82 -7.67 -12.19 5.45
CA PHE A 82 -8.06 -12.88 4.22
C PHE A 82 -7.00 -12.68 3.11
N ALA A 83 -6.52 -11.47 2.90
CA ALA A 83 -5.49 -11.17 1.91
C ALA A 83 -4.18 -11.92 2.21
N TRP A 84 -3.78 -11.97 3.49
CA TRP A 84 -2.62 -12.77 3.92
C TRP A 84 -2.83 -14.27 3.73
N ALA A 85 -4.00 -14.80 4.09
CA ALA A 85 -4.32 -16.21 3.90
C ALA A 85 -4.33 -16.59 2.41
N ALA A 86 -5.00 -15.80 1.56
CA ALA A 86 -5.03 -15.98 0.12
C ALA A 86 -3.61 -15.89 -0.49
N GLY A 87 -2.82 -14.90 -0.08
CA GLY A 87 -1.43 -14.74 -0.50
C GLY A 87 -0.56 -15.95 -0.10
N LEU A 88 -0.74 -16.47 1.11
CA LEU A 88 -0.02 -17.64 1.60
C LEU A 88 -0.40 -18.92 0.84
N LEU A 89 -1.70 -19.14 0.60
CA LEU A 89 -2.20 -20.27 -0.18
C LEU A 89 -1.67 -20.21 -1.62
N TRP A 90 -1.70 -19.03 -2.23
CA TRP A 90 -1.16 -18.79 -3.57
C TRP A 90 0.34 -19.10 -3.63
N TRP A 91 1.11 -18.61 -2.66
CA TRP A 91 2.53 -18.90 -2.55
C TRP A 91 2.81 -20.39 -2.35
N ARG A 92 2.05 -21.10 -1.51
CA ARG A 92 2.19 -22.55 -1.33
C ARG A 92 1.94 -23.31 -2.62
N ARG A 93 0.94 -22.90 -3.41
CA ARG A 93 0.53 -23.60 -4.64
C ARG A 93 1.44 -23.33 -5.84
N TYR A 94 1.89 -22.09 -6.00
CA TYR A 94 2.59 -21.62 -7.21
C TYR A 94 4.02 -21.11 -6.97
N ARG A 95 4.46 -21.03 -5.71
CA ARG A 95 5.75 -20.46 -5.28
C ARG A 95 5.98 -19.03 -5.76
N ARG A 96 4.90 -18.26 -5.99
CA ARG A 96 4.95 -16.85 -6.40
C ARG A 96 4.61 -15.94 -5.21
N PRO A 97 5.50 -15.02 -4.81
CA PRO A 97 5.31 -14.19 -3.60
C PRO A 97 4.34 -13.02 -3.80
N GLY A 98 3.90 -12.72 -5.03
CA GLY A 98 3.14 -11.50 -5.34
C GLY A 98 1.89 -11.27 -4.49
N GLY A 99 1.16 -12.34 -4.13
CA GLY A 99 0.01 -12.22 -3.21
C GLY A 99 0.39 -11.78 -1.80
N LEU A 100 1.54 -12.24 -1.29
CA LEU A 100 2.11 -11.80 -0.01
C LEU A 100 2.62 -10.36 -0.09
N VAL A 101 3.17 -9.95 -1.24
CA VAL A 101 3.60 -8.56 -1.47
C VAL A 101 2.40 -7.61 -1.43
N LEU A 102 1.28 -7.96 -2.08
CA LEU A 102 0.04 -7.19 -2.00
C LEU A 102 -0.48 -7.10 -0.57
N ALA A 103 -0.56 -8.23 0.14
CA ALA A 103 -1.01 -8.26 1.54
C ALA A 103 -0.09 -7.44 2.47
N GLY A 104 1.22 -7.49 2.25
CA GLY A 104 2.20 -6.68 2.98
C GLY A 104 2.05 -5.18 2.70
N GLY A 105 1.81 -4.80 1.44
CA GLY A 105 1.49 -3.42 1.09
C GLY A 105 0.19 -2.93 1.76
N SER A 106 -0.85 -3.77 1.79
CA SER A 106 -2.12 -3.44 2.44
C SER A 106 -2.00 -3.39 3.96
N LEU A 107 -1.13 -4.20 4.57
CA LEU A 107 -0.77 -4.08 5.98
C LEU A 107 -0.14 -2.71 6.24
N MET A 108 0.83 -2.29 5.42
CA MET A 108 1.46 -0.99 5.59
C MET A 108 0.45 0.16 5.42
N HIS A 109 -0.50 0.01 4.51
CA HIS A 109 -1.63 0.94 4.39
C HIS A 109 -2.43 1.05 5.69
N HIS A 110 -2.86 -0.08 6.28
CA HIS A 110 -3.58 -0.07 7.56
C HIS A 110 -2.77 0.57 8.69
N LEU A 111 -1.44 0.38 8.68
CA LEU A 111 -0.56 0.94 9.68
C LEU A 111 -0.46 2.47 9.55
N LEU A 112 -0.29 2.96 8.33
CA LEU A 112 -0.17 4.39 8.03
C LEU A 112 -1.49 5.13 8.23
N ASP A 113 -2.62 4.49 7.94
CA ASP A 113 -3.94 5.02 8.24
C ASP A 113 -4.31 4.95 9.73
N GLY A 114 -3.49 4.26 10.54
CA GLY A 114 -3.70 4.13 11.97
C GLY A 114 -5.01 3.41 12.30
N MET A 115 -5.38 2.40 11.50
CA MET A 115 -6.72 1.78 11.56
C MET A 115 -7.09 1.24 12.95
N TRP A 116 -6.10 0.86 13.77
CA TRP A 116 -6.33 0.46 15.16
C TRP A 116 -7.01 1.53 16.03
N ARG A 117 -6.95 2.81 15.63
CA ARG A 117 -7.65 3.93 16.31
C ARG A 117 -9.15 3.98 15.97
N TYR A 118 -9.60 3.23 14.97
CA TYR A 118 -10.99 3.16 14.53
C TYR A 118 -11.54 1.73 14.71
N PRO A 119 -11.67 1.24 15.97
CA PRO A 119 -11.95 -0.16 16.25
C PRO A 119 -13.27 -0.66 15.64
N ALA A 120 -14.30 0.19 15.52
CA ALA A 120 -15.56 -0.18 14.89
C ALA A 120 -15.39 -0.66 13.44
N THR A 121 -14.53 0.01 12.65
CA THR A 121 -14.19 -0.42 11.29
C THR A 121 -13.12 -1.50 11.32
N PHE A 122 -12.02 -1.30 12.06
CA PHE A 122 -10.87 -2.20 12.02
C PHE A 122 -11.21 -3.61 12.52
N LEU A 123 -12.04 -3.73 13.55
CA LEU A 123 -12.48 -5.00 14.14
C LEU A 123 -13.86 -5.45 13.63
N TRP A 124 -14.40 -4.83 12.60
CA TRP A 124 -15.65 -5.28 11.98
C TRP A 124 -15.57 -6.77 11.60
N PRO A 125 -16.61 -7.58 11.88
CA PRO A 125 -17.95 -7.21 12.34
C PRO A 125 -18.17 -7.27 13.87
N LEU A 126 -17.12 -7.25 14.70
CA LEU A 126 -17.26 -7.42 16.17
C LEU A 126 -18.11 -6.33 16.84
N TYR A 127 -18.19 -5.14 16.25
CA TYR A 127 -18.99 -4.00 16.75
C TYR A 127 -20.33 -3.83 16.00
N GLY A 128 -20.74 -4.85 15.25
CA GLY A 128 -21.96 -4.84 14.44
C GLY A 128 -21.67 -4.87 12.94
N TRP A 129 -22.75 -4.94 12.16
CA TRP A 129 -22.68 -5.12 10.71
C TRP A 129 -22.56 -3.82 9.92
N GLY A 130 -22.86 -2.67 10.56
CA GLY A 130 -22.74 -1.36 9.94
C GLY A 130 -21.33 -0.77 10.05
N PHE A 131 -21.03 0.18 9.18
CA PHE A 131 -19.84 1.03 9.29
C PHE A 131 -20.24 2.42 9.79
N PRO A 132 -19.36 3.13 10.53
CA PRO A 132 -19.56 4.53 10.83
C PRO A 132 -19.74 5.32 9.52
N ARG A 133 -20.71 6.23 9.47
CA ARG A 133 -20.86 7.11 8.31
C ARG A 133 -19.80 8.21 8.35
N GLY A 134 -19.33 8.59 7.18
CA GLY A 134 -18.46 9.75 6.98
C GLY A 134 -19.11 10.77 6.06
N HIS A 135 -18.28 11.72 5.63
CA HIS A 135 -18.64 12.74 4.64
C HIS A 135 -17.73 12.58 3.40
N PRO A 136 -18.00 11.60 2.52
CA PRO A 136 -17.11 11.29 1.41
C PRO A 136 -16.96 12.46 0.42
N GLU A 137 -17.97 13.31 0.30
CA GLU A 137 -17.93 14.56 -0.46
C GLU A 137 -16.90 15.58 0.06
N GLU A 138 -16.57 15.53 1.35
CA GLU A 138 -15.62 16.46 1.96
C GLU A 138 -14.18 15.94 1.94
N TRP A 139 -13.94 14.70 1.50
CA TRP A 139 -12.61 14.09 1.58
C TRP A 139 -11.55 15.01 0.98
N PHE A 140 -11.74 15.55 -0.22
CA PHE A 140 -10.74 16.42 -0.85
C PHE A 140 -10.37 17.62 0.06
N TRP A 141 -11.36 18.27 0.65
CA TRP A 141 -11.15 19.41 1.55
C TRP A 141 -10.52 19.00 2.88
N GLN A 142 -10.92 17.86 3.45
CA GLN A 142 -10.32 17.30 4.66
C GLN A 142 -8.85 16.92 4.43
N TRP A 143 -8.53 16.38 3.26
CA TRP A 143 -7.16 16.08 2.86
C TRP A 143 -6.33 17.34 2.68
N LEU A 144 -6.86 18.35 1.96
CA LEU A 144 -6.18 19.63 1.76
C LEU A 144 -5.94 20.36 3.09
N ALA A 145 -6.93 20.39 3.98
CA ALA A 145 -6.80 20.96 5.31
C ALA A 145 -5.73 20.24 6.13
N GLY A 146 -5.69 18.90 6.07
CA GLY A 146 -4.63 18.11 6.68
C GLY A 146 -3.25 18.46 6.14
N LEU A 147 -3.11 18.63 4.82
CA LEU A 147 -1.84 19.01 4.18
C LEU A 147 -1.35 20.41 4.62
N LEU A 148 -2.26 21.31 4.97
CA LEU A 148 -1.91 22.68 5.41
C LEU A 148 -1.68 22.80 6.91
N HIS A 149 -2.37 21.99 7.72
CA HIS A 149 -2.46 22.22 9.16
C HIS A 149 -2.05 21.03 10.04
N ASP A 150 -1.98 19.80 9.51
CA ASP A 150 -1.63 18.61 10.28
C ASP A 150 -0.19 18.15 9.97
N PRO A 151 0.75 18.30 10.93
CA PRO A 151 2.13 17.80 10.80
C PRO A 151 2.23 16.36 10.39
N LEU A 152 1.36 15.49 10.90
CA LEU A 152 1.43 14.08 10.57
C LEU A 152 1.10 13.86 9.09
N VAL A 153 0.15 14.62 8.54
CA VAL A 153 -0.25 14.52 7.14
C VAL A 153 0.83 15.08 6.23
N TYR A 154 1.23 16.34 6.40
CA TYR A 154 2.16 16.96 5.45
C TYR A 154 3.57 16.37 5.52
N VAL A 155 4.06 15.98 6.70
CA VAL A 155 5.38 15.33 6.81
C VAL A 155 5.36 13.97 6.12
N SER A 156 4.30 13.18 6.32
CA SER A 156 4.19 11.86 5.69
C SER A 156 4.03 11.96 4.18
N GLU A 157 3.22 12.91 3.69
CA GLU A 157 3.04 13.17 2.25
C GLU A 157 4.34 13.67 1.61
N ALA A 158 5.04 14.62 2.24
CA ALA A 158 6.32 15.12 1.75
C ALA A 158 7.39 14.03 1.74
N ALA A 159 7.52 13.26 2.82
CA ALA A 159 8.47 12.15 2.89
C ALA A 159 8.18 11.08 1.84
N GLY A 160 6.91 10.68 1.69
CA GLY A 160 6.48 9.75 0.66
C GLY A 160 6.77 10.28 -0.75
N GLY A 161 6.45 11.55 -1.02
CA GLY A 161 6.75 12.22 -2.28
C GLY A 161 8.25 12.25 -2.61
N ILE A 162 9.10 12.59 -1.65
CA ILE A 162 10.56 12.59 -1.82
C ILE A 162 11.07 11.19 -2.15
N VAL A 163 10.58 10.16 -1.46
CA VAL A 163 10.97 8.76 -1.75
C VAL A 163 10.56 8.38 -3.18
N LEU A 164 9.34 8.71 -3.60
CA LEU A 164 8.87 8.41 -4.95
C LEU A 164 9.71 9.15 -6.00
N LEU A 165 9.98 10.44 -5.81
CA LEU A 165 10.83 11.23 -6.70
C LEU A 165 12.24 10.64 -6.82
N PHE A 166 12.84 10.27 -5.68
CA PHE A 166 14.16 9.62 -5.67
C PHE A 166 14.13 8.28 -6.40
N PHE A 167 13.13 7.44 -6.12
CA PHE A 167 13.00 6.11 -6.73
C PHE A 167 12.79 6.21 -8.24
N PHE A 168 11.82 6.98 -8.71
CA PHE A 168 11.55 7.14 -10.13
C PHE A 168 12.68 7.90 -10.85
N GLY A 169 13.30 8.90 -10.19
CA GLY A 169 14.47 9.60 -10.71
C GLY A 169 15.65 8.65 -10.95
N GLN A 170 15.93 7.76 -9.99
CA GLN A 170 16.97 6.74 -10.13
C GLN A 170 16.64 5.73 -11.24
N LEU A 171 15.36 5.35 -11.38
CA LEU A 171 14.91 4.43 -12.42
C LEU A 171 15.13 5.01 -13.83
N VAL A 172 14.79 6.28 -14.02
CA VAL A 172 15.02 7.02 -15.28
C VAL A 172 16.52 7.16 -15.54
N TYR A 173 17.30 7.62 -14.56
CA TYR A 173 18.74 7.81 -14.68
C TYR A 173 19.49 6.53 -15.08
N ARG A 174 19.02 5.36 -14.61
CA ARG A 174 19.62 4.05 -14.93
C ARG A 174 19.06 3.39 -16.19
N GLY A 175 18.07 3.97 -16.86
CA GLY A 175 17.39 3.34 -18.00
C GLY A 175 16.55 2.12 -17.63
N GLY A 176 16.23 1.92 -16.34
CA GLY A 176 15.52 0.74 -15.82
C GLY A 176 14.00 0.78 -16.00
N VAL A 177 13.46 1.83 -16.61
CA VAL A 177 12.00 2.09 -16.69
C VAL A 177 11.25 0.90 -17.32
N MET A 178 11.75 0.38 -18.44
CA MET A 178 11.11 -0.75 -19.12
C MET A 178 11.15 -2.02 -18.26
N GLU A 179 12.23 -2.22 -17.52
CA GLU A 179 12.39 -3.37 -16.65
C GLU A 179 11.44 -3.30 -15.44
N PHE A 180 11.21 -2.11 -14.89
CA PHE A 180 10.19 -1.88 -13.89
C PHE A 180 8.78 -2.19 -14.41
N PHE A 181 8.39 -1.67 -15.58
CA PHE A 181 7.03 -1.90 -16.09
C PHE A 181 6.78 -3.35 -16.50
N THR A 182 7.80 -4.05 -17.00
CA THR A 182 7.66 -5.45 -17.43
C THR A 182 7.80 -6.44 -16.28
N ARG A 183 8.76 -6.23 -15.38
CA ARG A 183 9.17 -7.19 -14.35
C ARG A 183 9.01 -6.70 -12.91
N GLY A 184 8.78 -5.40 -12.70
CA GLY A 184 8.62 -4.82 -11.36
C GLY A 184 9.91 -4.57 -10.61
N ARG A 185 11.03 -4.39 -11.32
CA ARG A 185 12.39 -4.30 -10.77
C ARG A 185 12.86 -2.86 -10.54
N PHE A 186 13.79 -2.68 -9.58
CA PHE A 186 14.40 -1.39 -9.22
C PHE A 186 15.91 -1.48 -8.89
#